data_AF-A8Y5P0-F1
#
_entry.id   AF-A8Y5P0-F1
#
_cell.length_a   1.000
_cell.length_b   1.000
_cell.length_c   1.000
_cell.angle_alpha   90.00
_cell.angle_beta   90.00
_cell.angle_gamma   90.00
#
_symmetry.space_group_name_H-M   'P 1'
#
loop_
_entity.id
_entity.type
_entity.pdbx_description
1 polymer ?
#
loop_
_entity_poly.entity_id
_entity_poly.type
_entity_poly.pdbx_seq_one_letter_code
_entity_poly.pdbx_strand_id
1 'polypeptide(L)'
;MKNYYKWRAECPELSADLRPRSILGLLKAGYHGVLRSRDSTGSRVLIYRIAYWDPKVFTAYDVFRVSLITSELIVQEVETQRNGVKAIFD
;
A
#
# COMPACT_ATOMS: atom_id res chain seq x y z
N MET A 1 11.33 -2.07 15.08
CA MET A 1 10.29 -2.98 15.60
C MET A 1 9.34 -2.32 16.62
N LYS A 2 9.80 -1.66 17.69
CA LYS A 2 8.93 -1.06 18.73
C LYS A 2 7.81 -0.16 18.16
N ASN A 3 8.15 0.75 17.26
CA ASN A 3 7.18 1.69 16.68
C ASN A 3 6.16 1.02 15.75
N TYR A 4 6.57 -0.04 15.05
CA TYR A 4 5.70 -0.78 14.14
C TYR A 4 4.56 -1.48 14.89
N TYR A 5 4.88 -2.16 16.01
CA TYR A 5 3.86 -2.78 16.85
C TYR A 5 3.01 -1.76 17.60
N LYS A 6 3.62 -0.67 18.09
CA LYS A 6 2.90 0.41 18.77
C LYS A 6 1.83 1.03 17.86
N TRP A 7 2.20 1.40 16.63
CA TRP A 7 1.27 1.97 15.65
C TRP A 7 0.09 1.02 15.35
N ARG A 8 0.36 -0.28 15.19
CA ARG A 8 -0.72 -1.26 14.95
C ARG A 8 -1.68 -1.38 16.12
N ALA A 9 -1.18 -1.30 17.35
CA ALA A 9 -2.04 -1.31 18.54
C ALA A 9 -2.88 -0.03 18.64
N GLU A 10 -2.34 1.12 18.25
CA GLU A 10 -3.02 2.42 18.29
C GLU A 10 -4.07 2.58 17.16
N CYS A 11 -3.91 1.87 16.04
CA CYS A 11 -4.81 1.94 14.89
C CYS A 11 -5.23 0.52 14.39
N PRO A 12 -6.09 -0.19 15.14
CA PRO A 12 -6.54 -1.53 14.77
C PRO A 12 -7.46 -1.53 13.55
N GLU A 13 -8.19 -0.43 13.31
CA GLU A 13 -9.03 -0.19 12.14
C GLU A 13 -8.27 -0.32 10.79
N LEU A 14 -6.98 0.02 10.78
CA LEU A 14 -6.09 -0.16 9.63
C LEU A 14 -5.39 -1.51 9.61
N SER A 15 -5.01 -2.02 10.78
CA SER A 15 -3.97 -3.06 10.89
C SER A 15 -4.46 -4.45 11.30
N ALA A 16 -5.67 -4.57 11.87
CA ALA A 16 -6.18 -5.83 12.38
C ALA A 16 -6.68 -6.79 11.28
N ASP A 17 -7.12 -6.25 10.13
CA ASP A 17 -7.59 -7.04 9.00
C ASP A 17 -6.88 -6.63 7.70
N LEU A 18 -5.95 -7.48 7.25
CA LEU A 18 -5.21 -7.31 5.99
C LEU A 18 -5.80 -8.16 4.84
N ARG A 19 -7.03 -8.67 4.97
CA ARG A 19 -7.67 -9.41 3.88
C ARG A 19 -8.08 -8.43 2.78
N PRO A 20 -7.79 -8.73 1.50
CA PRO A 20 -8.08 -7.82 0.39
C PRO A 20 -9.57 -7.73 0.04
N ARG A 21 -10.44 -8.50 0.70
CA ARG A 21 -11.87 -8.60 0.34
C ARG A 21 -12.58 -7.25 0.41
N SER A 22 -12.26 -6.41 1.40
CA SER A 22 -12.86 -5.07 1.57
C SER A 22 -12.36 -4.04 0.56
N ILE A 23 -11.15 -4.23 0.01
CA ILE A 23 -10.50 -3.27 -0.92
C ILE A 23 -10.48 -3.73 -2.38
N LEU A 24 -11.07 -4.90 -2.69
CA LEU A 24 -10.97 -5.49 -4.03
C LEU A 24 -11.57 -4.60 -5.11
N GLY A 25 -12.65 -3.87 -4.81
CA GLY A 25 -13.23 -2.92 -5.75
C GLY A 25 -12.28 -1.76 -6.07
N LEU A 26 -11.55 -1.25 -5.08
CA LEU A 26 -10.57 -0.18 -5.24
C LEU A 26 -9.36 -0.64 -6.08
N LEU A 27 -8.91 -1.88 -5.89
CA LEU A 27 -7.87 -2.50 -6.72
C LEU A 27 -8.34 -2.69 -8.18
N LYS A 28 -9.57 -3.19 -8.37
CA LYS A 28 -10.17 -3.39 -9.71
C LYS A 28 -10.41 -2.08 -10.45
N ALA A 29 -10.74 -1.00 -9.72
CA ALA A 29 -10.86 0.34 -10.29
C ALA A 29 -9.51 0.89 -10.77
N GLY A 30 -8.38 0.30 -10.35
CA GLY A 30 -7.06 0.75 -10.75
C GLY A 30 -6.50 1.87 -9.87
N TYR A 31 -7.04 2.09 -8.67
CA TYR A 31 -6.49 3.08 -7.74
C TYR A 31 -5.00 2.91 -7.48
N HIS A 32 -4.52 1.67 -7.38
CA HIS A 32 -3.16 1.35 -6.99
C HIS A 32 -2.49 0.35 -7.94
N GLY A 33 -1.19 0.53 -8.17
CA GLY A 33 -0.37 -0.41 -8.93
C GLY A 33 1.09 -0.42 -8.44
N VAL A 34 1.78 -1.52 -8.74
CA VAL A 34 3.22 -1.68 -8.50
C VAL A 34 3.89 -2.02 -9.83
N LEU A 35 4.85 -1.22 -10.25
CA LEU A 35 5.56 -1.48 -11.51
C LEU A 35 6.37 -2.76 -11.42
N ARG A 36 6.41 -3.53 -12.51
CA ARG A 36 7.21 -4.77 -12.57
C ARG A 36 8.70 -4.46 -12.45
N SER A 37 9.18 -3.47 -13.22
CA SER A 37 10.55 -3.00 -13.17
C SER A 37 10.80 -2.10 -11.96
N ARG A 38 12.03 -2.14 -11.44
CA ARG A 38 12.54 -1.17 -10.47
C ARG A 38 13.02 0.07 -11.21
N ASP A 39 13.24 1.16 -10.47
CA ASP A 39 13.88 2.34 -11.03
C ASP A 39 15.41 2.16 -11.18
N SER A 40 16.09 3.20 -11.65
CA SER A 40 17.56 3.19 -11.86
C SER A 40 18.37 2.98 -10.58
N THR A 41 17.77 3.17 -9.41
CA THR A 41 18.39 2.96 -8.10
C THR A 41 17.98 1.62 -7.45
N GLY A 42 17.18 0.79 -8.14
CA GLY A 42 16.69 -0.48 -7.61
C GLY A 42 15.47 -0.35 -6.68
N SER A 43 14.92 0.85 -6.51
CA SER A 43 13.74 1.07 -5.66
C SER A 43 12.49 0.47 -6.29
N ARG A 44 11.61 -0.08 -5.45
CA ARG A 44 10.28 -0.52 -5.91
C ARG A 44 9.41 0.71 -6.19
N VAL A 45 8.72 0.73 -7.34
CA VAL A 45 7.89 1.87 -7.74
C VAL A 45 6.41 1.56 -7.57
N LEU A 46 5.73 2.35 -6.75
CA LEU A 46 4.29 2.29 -6.50
C LEU A 46 3.61 3.47 -7.19
N ILE A 47 2.42 3.24 -7.70
CA ILE A 47 1.60 4.25 -8.34
C ILE A 47 0.25 4.30 -7.63
N TYR A 48 -0.18 5.49 -7.24
CA TYR A 48 -1.49 5.80 -6.70
C TYR A 48 -2.16 6.80 -7.66
N ARG A 49 -3.39 6.52 -8.07
CA ARG A 49 -4.15 7.35 -9.00
C ARG A 49 -5.42 7.82 -8.32
N ILE A 50 -5.41 9.05 -7.80
CA ILE A 50 -6.47 9.53 -6.91
C ILE A 50 -7.83 9.60 -7.61
N ALA A 51 -7.83 9.82 -8.93
CA ALA A 51 -9.04 9.86 -9.76
C ALA A 51 -9.86 8.55 -9.74
N TYR A 52 -9.25 7.42 -9.38
CA TYR A 52 -9.91 6.12 -9.29
C TYR A 52 -10.38 5.77 -7.86
N TRP A 53 -10.20 6.68 -6.91
CA TRP A 53 -10.79 6.57 -5.58
C TRP A 53 -12.13 7.31 -5.54
N ASP A 54 -13.21 6.56 -5.35
CA ASP A 54 -14.51 7.14 -5.00
C ASP A 54 -14.65 7.24 -3.46
N PRO A 55 -14.58 8.45 -2.87
CA PRO A 55 -14.67 8.65 -1.43
C PRO A 55 -16.06 8.36 -0.86
N LYS A 56 -17.10 8.20 -1.69
CA LYS A 56 -18.43 7.77 -1.26
C LYS A 56 -18.53 6.27 -1.07
N VAL A 57 -17.63 5.50 -1.69
CA VAL A 57 -17.62 4.03 -1.66
C VAL A 57 -16.53 3.50 -0.74
N PHE A 58 -15.33 4.10 -0.78
CA PHE A 58 -14.18 3.68 0.01
C PHE A 58 -13.73 4.78 0.96
N THR A 59 -13.52 4.42 2.22
CA THR A 59 -13.01 5.37 3.21
C THR A 59 -11.52 5.64 3.03
N ALA A 60 -11.01 6.70 3.67
CA ALA A 60 -9.56 6.91 3.76
C ALA A 60 -8.85 5.71 4.41
N TYR A 61 -9.50 5.01 5.34
CA TYR A 61 -8.98 3.80 5.96
C TYR A 61 -8.81 2.66 4.96
N ASP A 62 -9.77 2.48 4.04
CA ASP A 62 -9.67 1.46 2.99
C ASP A 62 -8.52 1.77 2.02
N VAL A 63 -8.34 3.04 1.69
CA VAL A 63 -7.20 3.53 0.89
C VAL A 63 -5.87 3.24 1.59
N PHE A 64 -5.75 3.57 2.88
CA PHE A 64 -4.54 3.27 3.65
C PHE A 64 -4.28 1.78 3.79
N ARG A 65 -5.33 0.95 3.88
CA ARG A 65 -5.21 -0.51 3.94
C ARG A 65 -4.60 -1.08 2.67
N VAL A 66 -4.90 -0.52 1.48
CA VAL A 66 -4.20 -0.88 0.23
C VAL A 66 -2.70 -0.68 0.38
N SER A 67 -2.26 0.49 0.83
CA SER A 67 -0.84 0.81 1.01
C SER A 67 -0.16 -0.11 2.03
N LEU A 68 -0.86 -0.45 3.12
CA LEU A 68 -0.35 -1.35 4.14
C LEU A 68 -0.18 -2.78 3.59
N ILE A 69 -1.19 -3.34 2.93
CA ILE A 69 -1.11 -4.66 2.29
C ILE A 69 0.05 -4.71 1.29
N THR A 70 0.18 -3.70 0.42
CA THR A 70 1.28 -3.64 -0.55
C THR A 70 2.64 -3.59 0.16
N SER A 71 2.76 -2.79 1.23
CA SER A 71 4.01 -2.65 1.99
C SER A 71 4.45 -3.98 2.61
N GLU A 72 3.53 -4.74 3.20
CA GLU A 72 3.79 -6.06 3.79
C GLU A 72 4.21 -7.12 2.76
N LEU A 73 3.80 -6.95 1.50
CA LEU A 73 4.21 -7.84 0.40
C LEU A 73 5.61 -7.46 -0.12
N ILE A 74 5.82 -6.19 -0.48
CA ILE A 74 7.08 -5.77 -1.12
C ILE A 74 8.27 -5.75 -0.15
N VAL A 75 8.03 -5.62 1.16
CA VAL A 75 9.10 -5.69 2.16
C VAL A 75 9.76 -7.07 2.22
N GLN A 76 9.12 -8.12 1.71
CA GLN A 76 9.71 -9.47 1.65
C GLN A 76 10.85 -9.57 0.63
N GLU A 77 10.93 -8.65 -0.32
CA GLU A 77 11.97 -8.62 -1.34
C GLU A 77 13.27 -8.01 -0.76
N VAL A 78 14.36 -8.76 -0.74
CA VAL A 78 15.67 -8.28 -0.23
C VAL A 78 16.12 -6.99 -0.92
N GLU A 79 15.90 -6.89 -2.23
CA GLU A 79 16.25 -5.68 -2.99
C GLU A 79 15.39 -4.47 -2.61
N THR A 80 14.14 -4.66 -2.20
CA THR A 80 13.30 -3.57 -1.69
C THR A 80 13.74 -3.15 -0.29
N GLN A 81 14.21 -4.09 0.55
CA GLN A 81 14.79 -3.75 1.86
C GLN A 81 16.07 -2.93 1.74
N ARG A 82 16.91 -3.23 0.72
CA ARG A 82 18.17 -2.52 0.47
C ARG A 82 17.98 -1.16 -0.20
N ASN A 83 17.14 -1.13 -1.25
CA ASN A 83 17.05 0.02 -2.16
C ASN A 83 15.79 0.88 -1.92
N GLY A 84 14.94 0.46 -0.97
CA GLY A 84 13.74 1.19 -0.59
C GLY A 84 12.68 1.25 -1.69
N VAL A 85 11.87 2.31 -1.60
CA VAL A 85 10.59 2.43 -2.28
C VAL A 85 10.40 3.88 -2.74
N LYS A 86 9.81 4.07 -3.93
CA LYS A 86 9.34 5.37 -4.41
C LYS A 86 7.87 5.27 -4.79
N ALA A 87 7.08 6.23 -4.32
CA ALA A 87 5.65 6.30 -4.59
C ALA A 87 5.35 7.52 -5.48
N ILE A 88 4.58 7.30 -6.54
CA ILE A 88 4.06 8.33 -7.43
C ILE A 88 2.57 8.49 -7.10
N PHE A 89 2.16 9.72 -6.86
CA PHE A 89 0.77 10.10 -6.65
C PHE A 89 0.35 10.98 -7.84
N ASP A 90 -0.55 10.44 -8.66
CA ASP A 90 -1.19 11.07 -9.82
C ASP A 90 -2.57 11.61 -9.42
#